data_AF-A0A373WAL3-F1
#
_entry.id   AF-A0A373WAL3-F1
#
_cell.length_a   1.000
_cell.length_b   1.000
_cell.length_c   1.000
_cell.angle_alpha   90.00
_cell.angle_beta   90.00
_cell.angle_gamma   90.00
#
_symmetry.space_group_name_H-M   'P 1'
#
loop_
_entity.id
_entity.type
_entity.pdbx_description
1 polymer ?
#
loop_
_entity_poly.entity_id
_entity_poly.type
_entity_poly.pdbx_seq_one_letter_code
_entity_poly.pdbx_strand_id
1 'polypeptide(L)' 'MKTTIATVKNEFRLTEWSAQIQAQKSSGLTVHKWCEENGVNVNTVYLNFVPIISLLICFSNPCL' A
#
# COMPACT_ATOMS: atom_id res chain seq x y z
N MET A 1 19.52 2.58 22.60
CA MET A 1 19.24 2.02 21.27
C MET A 1 17.73 1.79 21.14
N LYS A 2 16.99 2.74 20.55
CA LYS A 2 15.53 2.64 20.30
C LYS A 2 15.20 2.72 18.80
N THR A 3 16.21 2.62 17.94
CA THR A 3 16.11 2.80 16.49
C THR A 3 15.67 1.53 15.75
N THR A 4 15.85 0.34 16.33
CA THR A 4 15.63 -0.93 15.61
C THR A 4 14.14 -1.30 15.47
N ILE A 5 13.34 -1.11 16.51
CA ILE A 5 11.92 -1.56 16.52
C ILE A 5 11.06 -0.69 15.60
N ALA A 6 11.32 0.62 15.56
CA ALA A 6 10.55 1.55 14.71
C ALA A 6 10.81 1.31 13.23
N THR A 7 12.06 1.06 12.83
CA THR A 7 12.43 0.76 11.44
C THR A 7 11.80 -0.55 10.97
N VAL A 8 11.90 -1.61 11.80
CA VAL A 8 11.30 -2.92 11.47
C VAL A 8 9.78 -2.83 11.35
N LYS A 9 9.11 -2.07 12.23
CA LYS A 9 7.65 -1.85 12.11
C LYS A 9 7.26 -1.11 10.84
N ASN A 10 8.09 -0.17 10.38
CA ASN A 10 7.83 0.57 9.15
C ASN A 10 8.04 -0.31 7.91
N GLU A 11 9.09 -1.12 7.87
CA GLU A 11 9.34 -2.07 6.77
C GLU A 11 8.21 -3.10 6.66
N PHE A 12 7.76 -3.66 7.78
CA PHE A 12 6.64 -4.61 7.82
C PHE A 12 5.37 -4.01 7.22
N ARG A 13 5.04 -2.76 7.57
CA ARG A 13 3.88 -2.05 7.04
C ARG A 13 4.00 -1.80 5.53
N LEU A 14 5.18 -1.47 5.02
CA LEU A 14 5.40 -1.26 3.59
C LEU A 14 5.19 -2.54 2.78
N THR A 15 5.65 -3.69 3.29
CA THR A 15 5.43 -5.00 2.64
C THR A 15 3.95 -5.36 2.62
N GLU A 16 3.26 -5.22 3.75
CA GLU A 16 1.83 -5.51 3.86
C GLU A 16 0.99 -4.65 2.91
N TRP A 17 1.27 -3.35 2.86
CA TRP A 17 0.57 -2.45 1.96
C TRP A 17 0.88 -2.71 0.48
N SER A 18 2.12 -3.06 0.15
CA SER A 18 2.47 -3.46 -1.23
C SER A 18 1.68 -4.69 -1.68
N ALA A 19 1.52 -5.68 -0.80
CA ALA A 19 0.72 -6.87 -1.08
C ALA A 19 -0.77 -6.52 -1.29
N GLN A 20 -1.34 -5.65 -0.46
CA GLN A 20 -2.72 -5.18 -0.61
C GLN A 20 -2.94 -4.40 -1.91
N ILE A 21 -1.98 -3.56 -2.32
CA ILE A 21 -2.03 -2.85 -3.61
C ILE A 21 -2.04 -3.83 -4.77
N GLN A 22 -1.19 -4.86 -4.74
CA GLN A 22 -1.16 -5.89 -5.79
C GLN A 22 -2.47 -6.69 -5.81
N ALA A 23 -2.98 -7.10 -4.66
CA ALA A 23 -4.27 -7.78 -4.56
C ALA A 23 -5.43 -6.93 -5.10
N GLN A 24 -5.46 -5.63 -4.79
CA GLN A 24 -6.44 -4.70 -5.33
C GLN A 24 -6.31 -4.57 -6.85
N LYS A 25 -5.10 -4.39 -7.38
CA LYS A 25 -4.87 -4.34 -8.84
C LYS A 25 -5.31 -5.62 -9.55
N SER A 26 -4.96 -6.79 -9.00
CA SER A 26 -5.34 -8.09 -9.55
C SER A 26 -6.83 -8.37 -9.46
N SER A 27 -7.53 -7.78 -8.49
CA SER A 27 -8.99 -7.94 -8.36
C SER A 27 -9.78 -7.21 -9.46
N GLY A 28 -9.20 -6.19 -10.09
CA GLY A 28 -9.90 -5.32 -11.04
C GLY A 28 -11.01 -4.46 -10.43
N LEU A 29 -11.20 -4.53 -9.10
CA LEU A 29 -12.19 -3.74 -8.37
C LEU A 29 -11.69 -2.31 -8.15
N THR A 30 -12.61 -1.36 -8.02
CA THR A 30 -12.25 -0.04 -7.51
C THR A 30 -11.77 -0.13 -6.07
N VAL A 31 -10.93 0.81 -5.63
CA VAL A 31 -10.39 0.84 -4.26
C VAL A 31 -11.50 0.77 -3.22
N HIS A 32 -12.59 1.53 -3.40
CA HIS A 32 -13.74 1.51 -2.49
C HIS A 32 -14.36 0.12 -2.35
N LYS A 33 -14.61 -0.56 -3.48
CA LYS A 33 -15.26 -1.87 -3.48
C LYS A 33 -14.34 -2.96 -2.93
N TRP A 34 -13.05 -2.88 -3.26
CA TRP A 34 -12.05 -3.76 -2.68
C TRP A 34 -11.95 -3.58 -1.15
N CYS A 35 -12.00 -2.33 -0.67
CA CYS A 35 -11.99 -2.03 0.76
C CYS A 35 -13.24 -2.58 1.48
N GLU A 36 -14.41 -2.42 0.89
CA GLU A 36 -15.68 -2.95 1.40
C GLU A 36 -15.63 -4.49 1.52
N GLU A 37 -15.13 -5.18 0.49
CA GLU A 37 -15.04 -6.65 0.48
C GLU A 37 -13.98 -7.21 1.44
N ASN A 38 -12.87 -6.50 1.62
CA ASN A 38 -11.76 -6.95 2.48
C ASN A 38 -11.84 -6.39 3.91
N GLY A 39 -12.90 -5.63 4.24
CA GLY A 39 -13.09 -5.02 5.56
C GLY A 39 -12.04 -3.97 5.92
N VAL A 40 -11.41 -3.34 4.92
CA VAL A 40 -10.36 -2.34 5.11
C VAL A 40 -10.97 -0.94 5.08
N ASN A 41 -10.53 -0.05 5.97
CA ASN A 41 -11.00 1.32 5.96
C ASN A 41 -10.44 2.09 4.75
N VAL A 42 -11.34 2.61 3.92
CA VAL A 42 -11.01 3.41 2.72
C VAL A 42 -10.06 4.58 3.03
N ASN A 43 -10.25 5.32 4.13
CA ASN A 43 -9.37 6.44 4.48
C ASN A 43 -7.95 5.95 4.82
N THR A 44 -7.84 4.82 5.50
CA THR A 44 -6.54 4.17 5.77
C THR A 44 -5.89 3.73 4.46
N VAL A 45 -6.67 3.23 3.51
CA VAL A 45 -6.16 2.85 2.20
C VAL A 45 -5.68 4.07 1.43
N TYR A 46 -6.46 5.15 1.29
CA TYR A 46 -6.01 6.35 0.56
C TYR A 46 -4.73 6.96 1.14
N LEU A 47 -4.64 7.13 2.47
CA LEU A 47 -3.48 7.74 3.12
C LEU A 47 -2.20 6.92 2.95
N ASN A 48 -2.31 5.59 2.86
CA ASN A 48 -1.15 4.70 2.77
C ASN A 48 -0.86 4.26 1.31
N PHE A 49 -1.88 4.15 0.47
CA PHE A 49 -1.77 3.76 -0.93
C PHE A 49 -1.26 4.91 -1.79
N VAL A 50 -1.66 6.17 -1.58
CA VAL A 50 -1.18 7.29 -2.39
C VAL A 50 0.35 7.43 -2.38
N PRO A 51 1.04 7.43 -1.22
CA PRO A 51 2.50 7.52 -1.22
C PRO A 51 3.16 6.28 -1.83
N ILE A 52 2.62 5.07 -1.58
CA ILE A 52 3.20 3.83 -2.12
C ILE A 52 2.91 3.65 -3.60
N ILE A 53 1.74 4.03 -4.11
CA ILE A 53 1.42 4.04 -5.53
C ILE A 53 2.31 5.06 -6.23
N SER A 54 2.55 6.24 -5.66
CA SER A 54 3.51 7.20 -6.21
C SER A 54 4.92 6.58 -6.27
N LEU A 55 5.39 5.94 -5.19
CA LEU A 55 6.66 5.21 -5.15
C LEU A 55 6.71 4.03 -6.15
N LEU A 56 5.64 3.26 -6.29
CA LEU A 56 5.54 2.09 -7.18
C LEU A 56 5.41 2.50 -8.65
N ILE A 57 4.75 3.61 -8.96
CA ILE A 57 4.74 4.21 -10.31
C ILE A 57 6.14 4.69 -10.66
N CYS A 58 6.85 5.35 -9.73
CA CYS A 58 8.25 5.74 -9.94
C CYS A 58 9.20 4.53 -10.05
N PHE A 59 8.94 3.43 -9.34
CA PHE A 59 9.76 2.20 -9.41
C PHE A 59 9.44 1.31 -10.62
N SER A 60 8.17 1.26 -11.05
CA SER A 60 7.73 0.46 -12.20
C SER A 60 7.80 1.23 -13.52
N ASN A 61 7.98 2.55 -13.46
CA ASN A 61 8.31 3.37 -14.62
C ASN A 61 9.43 4.37 -14.28
N PRO A 62 10.71 3.99 -14.43
CA PRO A 62 11.82 4.93 -14.31
C PRO A 62 11.90 5.93 -15.50
N CYS A 63 10.92 5.95 -16.42
CA CYS A 63 10.90 6.89 -17.54
C CYS A 63 9.48 7.36 -17.88
N LEU A 64 9.12 8.57 -17.44
CA LEU A 64 8.39 9.53 -18.28
C LEU A 64 8.81 10.95 -17.92
#